data_AF-A0A353B1P1-F1
#
_entry.id   AF-A0A353B1P1-F1
#
_cell.length_a   1.000
_cell.length_b   1.000
_cell.length_c   1.000
_cell.angle_alpha   90.00
_cell.angle_beta   90.00
_cell.angle_gamma   90.00
#
_symmetry.space_group_name_H-M   'P 1'
#
loop_
_entity.id
_entity.type
_entity.pdbx_description
1 polymer ?
#
loop_
_entity_poly.entity_id
_entity_poly.type
_entity_poly.pdbx_seq_one_letter_code
_entity_poly.pdbx_strand_id
1 'polypeptide(L)' 'MQHANLAQLQQDVQTWIDGYGVRYFSELTNLAQLVEEVGELARILSRKYGDQSFKAGENADALADE' A
#
# COMPACT_ATOMS: atom_id res chain seq x y z
N MET A 1 10.14 11.66 19.89
CA MET A 1 10.41 10.67 18.83
C MET A 1 10.93 11.42 17.62
N GLN A 2 11.98 10.92 16.98
CA GLN A 2 12.52 11.50 15.75
C GLN A 2 11.74 10.90 14.58
N HIS A 3 11.09 11.73 13.76
CA HIS A 3 10.38 11.26 12.57
C HIS A 3 11.35 11.18 11.39
N ALA A 4 11.29 10.08 10.63
CA ALA A 4 12.03 9.98 9.38
C ALA A 4 11.56 11.10 8.44
N ASN A 5 12.52 11.82 7.85
CA ASN A 5 12.19 12.78 6.79
C ASN A 5 11.94 12.03 5.47
N LEU A 6 11.38 12.73 4.49
CA LEU A 6 11.06 12.14 3.19
C LEU A 6 12.26 11.49 2.50
N ALA A 7 13.44 12.12 2.58
CA ALA A 7 14.65 11.58 1.96
C ALA A 7 15.10 10.27 2.63
N GLN A 8 14.97 10.16 3.95
CA GLN A 8 15.27 8.93 4.67
C GLN A 8 14.32 7.80 4.25
N LEU A 9 13.02 8.08 4.16
CA LEU A 9 12.04 7.09 3.72
C LEU A 9 12.31 6.60 2.29
N GLN A 10 12.67 7.51 1.37
CA GLN A 10 13.07 7.14 0.01
C GLN A 10 14.33 6.26 0.00
N GLN A 11 15.31 6.57 0.84
CA GLN A 11 16.53 5.78 0.95
C GLN A 11 16.27 4.37 1.52
N ASP A 12 15.34 4.25 2.45
CA ASP A 12 14.96 2.96 3.03
C ASP A 12 14.32 2.06 1.95
N VAL A 13 13.43 2.63 1.11
CA VAL A 13 12.85 1.92 -0.06
C VAL A 13 13.93 1.51 -1.06
N GLN A 14 14.84 2.42 -1.40
CA GLN A 14 15.97 2.14 -2.30
C GLN A 14 16.81 0.96 -1.78
N THR A 15 17.15 0.98 -0.49
CA THR A 15 17.96 -0.06 0.15
C THR A 15 17.28 -1.43 0.08
N TRP A 16 15.96 -1.46 0.27
CA TRP A 16 15.20 -2.70 0.15
C TRP A 16 15.16 -3.22 -1.29
N ILE A 17 14.96 -2.34 -2.28
CA ILE A 17 14.93 -2.73 -3.69
C ILE A 17 16.29 -3.24 -4.17
N ASP A 18 17.38 -2.67 -3.70
CA ASP A 18 18.73 -3.13 -4.05
C ASP A 18 19.10 -4.47 -3.36
N GLY A 19 18.59 -4.70 -2.15
CA GLY A 19 18.91 -5.89 -1.36
C GLY A 19 18.04 -7.10 -1.64
N TYR A 20 16.73 -6.88 -1.86
CA TYR A 20 15.72 -7.93 -2.03
C TYR A 20 14.96 -7.82 -3.34
N GLY A 21 14.77 -6.60 -3.85
CA GLY A 21 14.22 -6.38 -5.18
C GLY A 21 15.21 -6.77 -6.28
N VAL A 22 14.70 -6.93 -7.49
CA VAL A 22 15.55 -7.10 -8.68
C VAL A 22 15.91 -5.75 -9.29
N ARG A 23 14.92 -4.85 -9.36
CA ARG A 23 14.99 -3.47 -9.86
C ARG A 23 13.63 -2.80 -9.65
N TYR A 24 13.58 -1.47 -9.84
CA TYR A 24 12.30 -0.78 -10.03
C TYR A 24 11.54 -1.31 -11.24
N PHE A 25 10.22 -1.35 -11.11
CA PHE A 25 9.31 -1.55 -12.22
C PHE A 25 9.45 -0.42 -13.26
N SER A 26 9.07 -0.71 -14.51
CA SER A 26 8.85 0.36 -15.50
C SER A 26 7.66 1.21 -15.07
N GLU A 27 7.54 2.40 -15.63
CA GLU A 27 6.56 3.41 -15.24
C GLU A 27 5.12 2.88 -15.36
N LEU A 28 4.82 2.13 -16.44
CA LEU A 28 3.49 1.53 -16.63
C LEU A 28 3.20 0.42 -15.62
N THR A 29 4.18 -0.43 -15.32
CA THR A 29 3.99 -1.47 -14.30
C THR A 29 3.87 -0.84 -12.91
N ASN A 30 4.67 0.16 -12.59
CA ASN A 30 4.58 0.90 -11.34
C ASN A 30 3.23 1.62 -11.19
N LEU A 31 2.68 2.15 -12.28
CA LEU A 31 1.33 2.73 -12.30
C LEU A 31 0.25 1.65 -12.03
N ALA A 32 0.37 0.47 -12.63
CA ALA A 32 -0.58 -0.61 -12.40
C ALA A 32 -0.60 -1.04 -10.92
N GLN A 33 0.58 -1.20 -10.31
CA GLN A 33 0.71 -1.49 -8.88
C GLN A 33 0.13 -0.37 -8.00
N LEU A 34 0.39 0.90 -8.34
CA LEU A 34 -0.23 2.01 -7.62
C LEU A 34 -1.76 1.98 -7.68
N VAL A 35 -2.33 1.68 -8.85
CA VAL A 35 -3.80 1.61 -9.03
C VAL A 35 -4.40 0.45 -8.24
N GLU A 36 -3.71 -0.68 -8.18
CA GLU A 36 -4.09 -1.85 -7.37
C GLU A 36 -4.17 -1.50 -5.88
N GLU A 37 -3.11 -0.91 -5.32
CA GLU A 37 -3.06 -0.49 -3.91
C GLU A 37 -4.09 0.61 -3.57
N VAL A 38 -4.39 1.49 -4.52
CA VAL A 38 -5.46 2.49 -4.35
C VAL A 38 -6.84 1.82 -4.35
N GLY A 39 -7.02 0.74 -5.10
CA GLY A 39 -8.24 -0.07 -5.09
C GLY A 39 -8.47 -0.77 -3.75
N GLU A 40 -7.42 -1.37 -3.19
CA GLU A 40 -7.36 -1.92 -1.82
C GLU A 40 -7.83 -0.88 -0.79
N LEU A 41 -7.22 0.32 -0.82
CA LEU A 41 -7.57 1.42 0.05
C LEU A 41 -9.03 1.87 -0.15
N ALA A 42 -9.47 2.01 -1.39
CA ALA A 42 -10.83 2.43 -1.72
C ALA A 42 -11.88 1.45 -1.16
N ARG A 43 -11.60 0.13 -1.19
CA ARG A 43 -12.45 -0.90 -0.59
C ARG A 43 -12.56 -0.76 0.92
N ILE A 44 -11.50 -0.39 1.62
CA ILE A 44 -11.57 -0.13 3.07
C ILE A 44 -12.37 1.14 3.34
N LEU A 45 -12.11 2.21 2.59
CA LEU A 45 -12.82 3.47 2.74
C LEU A 45 -14.33 3.31 2.48
N SER A 46 -14.73 2.57 1.44
CA SER A 46 -16.15 2.34 1.12
C SER A 46 -16.89 1.56 2.21
N ARG A 47 -16.19 0.68 2.93
CA ARG A 47 -16.76 -0.11 4.03
C ARG A 47 -16.79 0.61 5.37
N LYS A 48 -15.76 1.40 5.67
CA LYS A 48 -15.65 2.14 6.94
C LYS A 48 -16.49 3.42 6.95
N TYR A 49 -16.48 4.14 5.84
CA TYR A 49 -17.02 5.50 5.75
C TYR A 49 -18.09 5.66 4.66
N GLY A 50 -18.31 4.62 3.85
CA GLY A 50 -19.39 4.58 2.85
C GLY A 50 -20.50 3.62 3.25
N ASP A 51 -21.34 3.27 2.28
CA ASP A 51 -22.56 2.49 2.49
C ASP A 51 -22.35 0.96 2.42
N GLN A 52 -21.13 0.48 2.15
CA GLN A 52 -20.85 -0.96 2.10
C GLN A 52 -20.69 -1.53 3.50
N SER A 53 -21.37 -2.64 3.79
CA SER A 53 -21.20 -3.35 5.06
C SER A 53 -20.04 -4.34 5.01
N PHE A 54 -19.34 -4.51 6.14
CA PHE A 54 -18.44 -5.64 6.35
C PHE A 54 -19.25 -6.95 6.43
N LYS A 55 -18.68 -8.05 5.94
CA LYS A 55 -19.28 -9.37 6.18
C LYS A 55 -19.07 -9.77 7.65
N ALA A 56 -19.96 -10.60 8.18
CA ALA A 56 -19.82 -11.12 9.54
C ALA A 56 -18.46 -11.84 9.71
N GLY A 57 -17.64 -11.36 10.65
CA GLY A 57 -16.31 -11.91 10.91
C GLY A 57 -15.16 -11.29 10.10
N GLU A 58 -15.41 -10.32 9.21
CA GLU A 58 -14.32 -9.57 8.55
C GLU A 58 -13.71 -8.55 9.51
N ASN A 59 -12.37 -8.52 9.58
CA ASN A 59 -11.65 -7.47 10.28
C ASN A 59 -11.71 -6.17 9.46
N ALA A 60 -12.28 -5.12 10.03
CA ALA A 60 -12.43 -3.84 9.36
C ALA A 60 -11.10 -3.12 9.11
N ASP A 61 -10.05 -3.45 9.86
CA ASP A 61 -8.74 -2.83 9.79
C ASP A 61 -7.73 -3.60 8.94
N ALA A 62 -8.12 -4.76 8.41
CA ALA A 62 -7.25 -5.55 7.53
C ALA A 62 -7.26 -4.97 6.11
N LEU A 63 -6.14 -4.38 5.68
CA LEU A 63 -5.69 -4.55 4.29
C LEU A 63 -5.61 -6.06 4.05
N ALA A 64 -6.00 -6.53 2.86
CA ALA A 64 -5.93 -7.97 2.63
C ALA A 64 -4.48 -8.41 2.91
N ASP A 65 -4.29 -9.43 3.75
CA ASP A 65 -2.95 -9.99 3.95
C ASP A 65 -2.51 -10.57 2.60
N GLU A 66 -1.68 -9.83 1.87
CA GLU A 66 -0.83 -10.39 0.80
C GLU A 66 0.44 -11.00 1.41
#